data_AF-A0A2P6V2U8-F1
#
_entry.id   AF-A0A2P6V2U8-F1
#
_cell.length_a   1.000
_cell.length_b   1.000
_cell.length_c   1.000
_cell.angle_alpha   90.00
_cell.angle_beta   90.00
_cell.angle_gamma   90.00
#
_symmetry.space_group_name_H-M   'P 1'
#
loop_
_entity.id
_entity.type
_entity.pdbx_description
1 polymer ?
#
loop_
_entity_poly.entity_id
_entity_poly.type
_entity_poly.pdbx_seq_one_letter_code
_entity_poly.pdbx_strand_id
1 'polypeptide(L)'
;SWSDPWKGSAATHRLATLPAYVDLVYLSFMYPDATYTGGVTWAGTGIQFSSDPAVVKGAVALLKQRNPRTKPLTPPLPPRSPPLPAASFPPAVPAVRCSIDAEFTRVVTALRSAFPAPRYLLTSAVWSIGAYGQGAWVNSQPQGDHTGQSVNMLSAFGDQLDILNVMSYDAGPTYKPKEALDAYRSLFKGRILMGVEVPPES
;
A
#
# COMPACT_ATOMS: atom_id res chain seq x y z
N SER A 1 4.05 6.28 -12.25
CA SER A 1 3.81 7.46 -11.41
C SER A 1 4.70 8.58 -11.92
N TRP A 2 4.96 9.63 -11.15
CA TRP A 2 5.97 10.66 -11.45
C TRP A 2 7.34 10.10 -11.87
N SER A 3 7.70 8.86 -11.44
CA SER A 3 8.93 8.18 -11.85
C SER A 3 8.85 7.47 -13.21
N ASP A 4 7.68 7.41 -13.84
CA ASP A 4 7.52 6.86 -15.19
C ASP A 4 7.94 7.95 -16.21
N PRO A 5 8.88 7.68 -17.12
CA PRO A 5 9.31 8.66 -18.11
C PRO A 5 8.13 9.07 -19.00
N TRP A 6 8.16 10.33 -19.46
CA TRP A 6 7.16 10.84 -20.39
C TRP A 6 7.07 9.98 -21.65
N LYS A 7 5.84 9.72 -22.10
CA LYS A 7 5.54 9.02 -23.36
C LYS A 7 4.47 9.78 -24.13
N GLY A 8 4.72 9.96 -25.43
CA GLY A 8 3.77 10.60 -26.34
C GLY A 8 2.64 9.68 -26.85
N SER A 9 2.68 8.38 -26.54
CA SER A 9 1.66 7.43 -27.01
C SER A 9 1.32 6.36 -25.99
N ALA A 10 0.06 5.94 -25.98
CA ALA A 10 -0.45 4.92 -25.06
C ALA A 10 0.27 3.58 -25.22
N ALA A 11 0.53 3.16 -26.46
CA ALA A 11 1.15 1.86 -26.77
C ALA A 11 2.58 1.73 -26.25
N THR A 12 3.30 2.84 -26.09
CA THR A 12 4.68 2.86 -25.59
C THR A 12 4.78 3.13 -24.09
N HIS A 13 3.64 3.34 -23.44
CA HIS A 13 3.56 3.59 -22.01
C HIS A 13 3.77 2.29 -21.22
N ARG A 14 4.50 2.35 -20.10
CA ARG A 14 4.83 1.16 -19.29
C ARG A 14 3.59 0.36 -18.87
N LEU A 15 2.50 1.05 -18.53
CA LEU A 15 1.20 0.45 -18.24
C LEU A 15 0.69 -0.46 -19.36
N ALA A 16 0.79 -0.03 -20.62
CA ALA A 16 0.35 -0.82 -21.77
C ALA A 16 1.29 -2.00 -22.06
N THR A 17 2.55 -1.92 -21.61
CA THR A 17 3.56 -2.95 -21.85
C THR A 17 3.75 -3.93 -20.70
N LEU A 18 3.00 -3.81 -19.59
CA LEU A 18 3.08 -4.73 -18.46
C LEU A 18 2.85 -6.20 -18.85
N PRO A 19 3.74 -7.13 -18.45
CA PRO A 19 3.61 -8.54 -18.78
C PRO A 19 2.30 -9.17 -18.28
N ALA A 20 1.84 -10.22 -18.96
CA ALA A 20 0.56 -10.88 -18.65
C ALA A 20 0.50 -11.58 -17.28
N TYR A 21 1.66 -11.79 -16.64
CA TYR A 21 1.75 -12.32 -15.28
C TYR A 21 1.55 -11.26 -14.19
N VAL A 22 1.39 -9.98 -14.54
CA VAL A 22 1.13 -8.91 -13.57
C VAL A 22 -0.37 -8.84 -13.28
N ASP A 23 -0.78 -9.26 -12.08
CA ASP A 23 -2.20 -9.29 -11.69
C ASP A 23 -2.69 -7.97 -11.09
N LEU A 24 -1.83 -7.23 -10.39
CA LEU A 24 -2.17 -5.98 -9.69
C LEU A 24 -1.18 -4.89 -10.05
N VAL A 25 -1.68 -3.67 -10.26
CA VAL A 25 -0.86 -2.50 -10.59
C VAL A 25 -1.31 -1.33 -9.72
N TYR A 26 -0.41 -0.81 -8.90
CA TYR A 26 -0.66 0.37 -8.08
C TYR A 26 -0.30 1.65 -8.86
N LEU A 27 -1.30 2.50 -9.12
CA LEU A 27 -1.14 3.82 -9.71
C LEU A 27 -0.84 4.82 -8.59
N SER A 28 0.38 4.74 -8.06
CA SER A 28 0.79 5.52 -6.89
C SER A 28 1.27 6.92 -7.29
N PHE A 29 1.06 7.98 -6.52
CA PHE A 29 0.15 8.07 -5.38
C PHE A 29 -0.96 9.10 -5.68
N MET A 30 -2.06 9.01 -4.92
CA MET A 30 -3.17 9.95 -4.98
C MET A 30 -3.22 10.81 -3.72
N TYR A 31 -3.20 12.13 -3.83
CA TYR A 31 -3.46 13.00 -2.67
C TYR A 31 -4.90 12.80 -2.13
N PRO A 32 -5.09 12.79 -0.80
CA PRO A 32 -6.39 12.51 -0.19
C PRO A 32 -7.43 13.64 -0.36
N ASP A 33 -7.00 14.84 -0.73
CA ASP A 33 -7.84 16.03 -0.98
C ASP A 33 -8.27 16.15 -2.45
N ALA A 34 -8.36 15.02 -3.17
CA ALA A 34 -8.77 15.01 -4.57
C ALA A 34 -10.19 15.59 -4.77
N THR A 35 -10.30 16.56 -5.68
CA THR A 35 -11.53 17.29 -6.04
C THR A 35 -11.99 17.00 -7.47
N TYR A 36 -11.51 15.91 -8.08
CA TYR A 36 -11.71 15.61 -9.50
C TYR A 36 -13.19 15.53 -9.90
N THR A 37 -13.58 16.34 -10.89
CA THR A 37 -14.95 16.41 -11.41
C THR A 37 -15.10 15.84 -12.83
N GLY A 38 -14.02 15.38 -13.47
CA GLY A 38 -14.04 14.82 -14.83
C GLY A 38 -13.16 15.58 -15.83
N GLY A 39 -13.34 15.31 -17.12
CA GLY A 39 -12.69 16.08 -18.20
C GLY A 39 -11.32 15.58 -18.69
N VAL A 40 -10.87 14.38 -18.29
CA VAL A 40 -9.58 13.79 -18.72
C VAL A 40 -8.40 14.76 -18.51
N THR A 41 -8.23 15.19 -17.27
CA THR A 41 -7.19 16.11 -16.80
C THR A 41 -6.56 15.56 -15.52
N TRP A 42 -5.34 16.00 -15.20
CA TRP A 42 -4.72 15.73 -13.90
C TRP A 42 -5.26 16.64 -12.79
N ALA A 43 -5.84 17.78 -13.15
CA ALA A 43 -6.35 18.76 -12.18
C ALA A 43 -7.36 18.14 -11.22
N GLY A 44 -7.10 18.27 -9.91
CA GLY A 44 -7.97 17.75 -8.85
C GLY A 44 -7.96 16.23 -8.67
N THR A 45 -7.23 15.45 -9.49
CA THR A 45 -7.18 13.99 -9.35
C THR A 45 -6.40 13.52 -8.13
N GLY A 46 -5.49 14.37 -7.62
CA GLY A 46 -4.50 13.98 -6.64
C GLY A 46 -3.42 13.04 -7.20
N ILE A 47 -3.53 12.57 -8.44
CA ILE A 47 -2.57 11.67 -9.08
C ILE A 47 -1.69 12.47 -10.02
N GLN A 48 -0.43 12.07 -10.12
CA GLN A 48 0.55 12.73 -10.98
C GLN A 48 1.26 11.72 -11.89
N PHE A 49 1.28 12.05 -13.18
CA PHE A 49 2.05 11.37 -14.21
C PHE A 49 2.80 12.39 -15.05
N SER A 50 3.94 11.97 -15.59
CA SER A 50 4.70 12.76 -16.56
C SER A 50 3.92 12.88 -17.88
N SER A 51 3.34 11.78 -18.36
CA SER A 51 2.57 11.72 -19.61
C SER A 51 1.19 12.38 -19.51
N ASP A 52 0.63 12.74 -20.66
CA ASP A 52 -0.69 13.39 -20.72
C ASP A 52 -1.83 12.47 -20.20
N PRO A 53 -2.90 13.03 -19.62
CA PRO A 53 -4.04 12.26 -19.11
C PRO A 53 -4.67 11.32 -20.13
N ALA A 54 -4.77 11.76 -21.39
CA ALA A 54 -5.30 10.95 -22.48
C ALA A 54 -4.40 9.76 -22.80
N VAL A 55 -3.07 9.95 -22.77
CA VAL A 55 -2.09 8.89 -23.01
C VAL A 55 -2.18 7.83 -21.93
N VAL A 56 -2.22 8.22 -20.66
CA VAL A 56 -2.32 7.28 -19.53
C VAL A 56 -3.67 6.54 -19.56
N LYS A 57 -4.78 7.24 -19.82
CA LYS A 57 -6.10 6.62 -19.97
C LYS A 57 -6.11 5.58 -21.10
N GLY A 58 -5.52 5.90 -22.25
CA GLY A 58 -5.34 4.97 -23.35
C GLY A 58 -4.47 3.77 -22.98
N ALA A 59 -3.39 3.98 -22.22
CA ALA A 59 -2.50 2.91 -21.79
C ALA A 59 -3.19 1.92 -20.84
N VAL A 60 -4.03 2.42 -19.92
CA VAL A 60 -4.86 1.57 -19.05
C VAL A 60 -5.88 0.77 -19.87
N ALA A 61 -6.47 1.37 -20.92
CA ALA A 61 -7.37 0.67 -21.80
C ALA A 61 -6.67 -0.47 -22.56
N LEU A 62 -5.47 -0.21 -23.11
CA LEU A 62 -4.64 -1.22 -23.77
C LEU A 62 -4.22 -2.34 -22.83
N LEU A 63 -3.83 -1.99 -21.58
CA LEU A 63 -3.52 -2.98 -20.55
C LEU A 63 -4.70 -3.91 -20.29
N LYS A 64 -5.91 -3.35 -20.09
CA LYS A 64 -7.12 -4.14 -19.84
C LYS A 64 -7.51 -5.01 -21.04
N GLN A 65 -7.30 -4.52 -22.26
CA GLN A 65 -7.56 -5.29 -23.47
C GLN A 65 -6.62 -6.49 -23.58
N ARG A 66 -5.33 -6.29 -23.33
CA ARG A 66 -4.30 -7.33 -23.45
C ARG A 66 -4.29 -8.31 -22.29
N ASN A 67 -4.49 -7.79 -21.08
CA ASN A 67 -4.48 -8.53 -19.83
C ASN A 67 -5.78 -8.26 -19.03
N PRO A 68 -6.94 -8.83 -19.41
CA PRO A 68 -8.22 -8.55 -18.75
C PRO A 68 -8.28 -8.88 -17.25
N ARG A 69 -7.33 -9.69 -16.76
CA ARG A 69 -7.21 -10.08 -15.34
C ARG A 69 -6.48 -9.03 -14.50
N THR A 70 -5.68 -8.16 -15.10
CA THR A 70 -4.88 -7.16 -14.38
C THR A 70 -5.78 -6.07 -13.79
N LYS A 71 -5.71 -5.84 -12.48
CA LYS A 71 -6.49 -4.82 -11.78
C LYS A 71 -5.62 -3.60 -11.42
N PRO A 72 -5.90 -2.41 -11.98
CA PRO A 72 -5.30 -1.18 -11.50
C PRO A 72 -5.95 -0.72 -10.18
N LEU A 73 -5.13 -0.31 -9.22
CA LEU A 73 -5.51 0.19 -7.90
C LEU A 73 -4.84 1.55 -7.69
N THR A 74 -5.50 2.49 -7.01
CA THR A 74 -4.92 3.80 -6.73
C THR A 74 -4.79 3.98 -5.22
N PRO A 75 -3.58 3.90 -4.64
CA PRO A 75 -3.38 4.11 -3.22
C PRO A 75 -3.36 5.61 -2.89
N PRO A 76 -4.00 6.04 -1.79
CA PRO A 76 -3.83 7.39 -1.28
C PRO A 76 -2.40 7.62 -0.74
N LEU A 77 -1.93 8.86 -0.78
CA LEU A 77 -0.73 9.27 -0.04
C LEU A 77 -1.01 9.20 1.47
N PRO A 78 -0.03 8.82 2.29
CA PRO A 78 -0.12 9.09 3.72
C PRO A 78 -0.28 10.61 3.93
N PRO A 79 -1.06 11.06 4.94
CA PRO A 79 -1.21 12.47 5.23
C PRO A 79 0.17 13.11 5.49
N ARG A 80 0.39 14.32 4.96
CA ARG A 80 1.55 15.15 5.31
C ARG A 80 1.37 15.70 6.74
N SER A 81 1.57 14.85 7.75
CA SER A 81 1.60 15.26 9.15
C SER A 81 3.04 15.58 9.58
N PRO A 82 3.27 16.56 10.48
CA PRO A 82 4.58 16.74 11.13
C PRO A 82 4.98 15.46 11.90
N PRO A 83 6.25 15.28 12.30
CA PRO A 83 6.68 14.07 13.02
C PRO A 83 5.77 13.84 14.22
N LEU A 84 5.03 12.74 14.18
CA LEU A 84 4.12 12.36 15.24
C LEU A 84 4.93 11.84 16.43
N PRO A 85 4.51 12.13 17.67
CA PRO A 85 5.23 11.69 18.85
C PRO A 85 5.34 10.16 18.83
N ALA A 86 6.57 9.67 19.00
CA ALA A 86 6.87 8.25 19.07
C ALA A 86 5.95 7.60 20.11
N ALA A 87 5.25 6.53 19.73
CA ALA A 87 4.66 5.64 20.70
C ALA A 87 5.82 5.06 21.51
N SER A 88 5.96 5.45 22.78
CA SER A 88 6.90 4.83 23.68
C SER A 88 6.45 3.38 23.90
N PHE A 89 7.35 2.44 23.65
CA PHE A 89 7.14 1.01 23.91
C PHE A 89 7.54 0.71 25.37
N PRO A 90 6.60 0.61 26.33
CA PRO A 90 6.91 -0.06 27.58
C PRO A 90 7.07 -1.57 27.30
N PRO A 91 8.06 -2.23 27.93
CA PRO A 91 8.17 -3.69 27.82
C PRO A 91 6.96 -4.30 28.54
N ALA A 92 6.18 -5.09 27.79
CA ALA A 92 5.01 -5.86 28.23
C ALA A 92 3.78 -5.05 28.72
N VAL A 93 2.87 -4.67 27.81
CA VAL A 93 1.50 -4.20 28.14
C VAL A 93 0.49 -4.67 27.06
N PRO A 94 -0.76 -5.06 27.42
CA PRO A 94 -1.78 -5.53 26.47
C PRO A 94 -2.19 -4.42 25.50
N ALA A 95 -2.40 -4.78 24.23
CA ALA A 95 -2.96 -3.97 23.14
C ALA A 95 -2.80 -2.45 23.32
N VAL A 96 -1.64 -1.94 22.89
CA VAL A 96 -1.44 -0.49 22.71
C VAL A 96 -2.63 0.04 21.89
N ARG A 97 -3.28 1.13 22.31
CA ARG A 97 -4.34 1.78 21.53
C ARG A 97 -3.94 3.24 21.37
N CYS A 98 -3.46 3.60 20.19
CA CYS A 98 -3.03 4.97 19.86
C CYS A 98 -4.13 5.72 19.11
N SER A 99 -4.09 7.05 19.10
CA SER A 99 -4.98 7.90 18.28
C SER A 99 -4.96 7.53 16.80
N ILE A 100 -3.81 7.03 16.32
CA ILE A 100 -3.61 6.48 14.98
C ILE A 100 -4.55 5.31 14.70
N ASP A 101 -4.84 4.46 15.69
CA ASP A 101 -5.75 3.33 15.53
C ASP A 101 -7.17 3.82 15.23
N ALA A 102 -7.63 4.88 15.92
CA ALA A 102 -8.95 5.46 15.71
C ALA A 102 -9.09 6.19 14.36
N GLU A 103 -8.01 6.78 13.84
CA GLU A 103 -7.99 7.36 12.50
C GLU A 103 -7.98 6.29 11.43
N PHE A 104 -7.11 5.29 11.56
CA PHE A 104 -7.03 4.15 10.64
C PHE A 104 -8.37 3.40 10.59
N THR A 105 -9.01 3.20 11.75
CA THR A 105 -10.38 2.66 11.86
C THR A 105 -11.37 3.42 10.98
N ARG A 106 -11.40 4.75 11.15
CA ARG A 106 -12.34 5.63 10.45
C ARG A 106 -12.12 5.55 8.95
N VAL A 107 -10.87 5.60 8.51
CA VAL A 107 -10.50 5.55 7.09
C VAL A 107 -10.86 4.20 6.48
N VAL A 108 -10.47 3.08 7.10
CA VAL A 108 -10.76 1.74 6.58
C VAL A 108 -12.27 1.48 6.50
N THR A 109 -13.00 1.86 7.55
CA THR A 109 -14.47 1.68 7.60
C THR A 109 -15.16 2.52 6.52
N ALA A 110 -14.77 3.79 6.37
CA ALA A 110 -15.33 4.68 5.35
C ALA A 110 -15.02 4.18 3.94
N LEU A 111 -13.77 3.77 3.68
CA LEU A 111 -13.35 3.23 2.39
C LEU A 111 -14.07 1.92 2.08
N ARG A 112 -14.22 1.02 3.04
CA ARG A 112 -14.94 -0.25 2.82
C ARG A 112 -16.42 -0.03 2.55
N SER A 113 -17.04 0.97 3.18
CA SER A 113 -18.43 1.37 2.91
C SER A 113 -18.60 1.95 1.51
N ALA A 114 -17.71 2.87 1.10
CA ALA A 114 -17.74 3.47 -0.23
C ALA A 114 -17.35 2.48 -1.35
N PHE A 115 -16.48 1.52 -1.03
CA PHE A 115 -15.92 0.53 -1.96
C PHE A 115 -16.13 -0.90 -1.42
N PRO A 116 -17.36 -1.42 -1.49
CA PRO A 116 -17.70 -2.70 -0.88
C PRO A 116 -17.03 -3.89 -1.59
N ALA A 117 -16.65 -4.88 -0.78
CA ALA A 117 -16.22 -6.19 -1.28
C ALA A 117 -17.41 -6.95 -1.91
N PRO A 118 -17.17 -7.89 -2.85
CA PRO A 118 -15.88 -8.25 -3.44
C PRO A 118 -15.53 -7.41 -4.68
N ARG A 119 -16.33 -6.38 -5.00
CA ARG A 119 -16.19 -5.59 -6.23
C ARG A 119 -14.89 -4.76 -6.24
N TYR A 120 -14.52 -4.21 -5.09
CA TYR A 120 -13.33 -3.38 -4.94
C TYR A 120 -12.35 -4.02 -3.95
N LEU A 121 -11.06 -3.99 -4.30
CA LEU A 121 -9.99 -4.40 -3.40
C LEU A 121 -9.61 -3.21 -2.51
N LEU A 122 -9.58 -3.44 -1.20
CA LEU A 122 -8.99 -2.54 -0.22
C LEU A 122 -7.70 -3.19 0.29
N THR A 123 -6.57 -2.52 0.06
CA THR A 123 -5.25 -3.07 0.36
C THR A 123 -4.44 -2.06 1.17
N SER A 124 -3.57 -2.53 2.06
CA SER A 124 -2.67 -1.67 2.82
C SER A 124 -1.21 -2.01 2.55
N ALA A 125 -0.35 -0.99 2.45
CA ALA A 125 1.09 -1.16 2.48
C ALA A 125 1.57 -1.01 3.93
N VAL A 126 2.30 -2.01 4.42
CA VAL A 126 2.72 -2.11 5.83
C VAL A 126 4.23 -2.31 5.94
N TRP A 127 4.82 -1.78 7.00
CA TRP A 127 6.28 -1.80 7.19
C TRP A 127 6.85 -3.21 7.36
N SER A 128 8.09 -3.43 6.94
CA SER A 128 8.81 -4.71 7.10
C SER A 128 8.70 -5.30 8.51
N ILE A 129 8.87 -4.47 9.54
CA ILE A 129 8.89 -4.82 10.97
C ILE A 129 7.57 -4.52 11.70
N GLY A 130 6.53 -4.11 10.96
CA GLY A 130 5.26 -3.65 11.54
C GLY A 130 4.49 -4.69 12.35
N ALA A 131 4.75 -5.99 12.14
CA ALA A 131 4.11 -7.08 12.89
C ALA A 131 4.96 -7.62 14.07
N TYR A 132 6.15 -7.07 14.30
CA TYR A 132 7.04 -7.49 15.40
C TYR A 132 6.64 -6.88 16.74
N GLY A 133 7.36 -7.23 17.81
CA GLY A 133 7.26 -6.57 19.12
C GLY A 133 6.17 -7.11 20.05
N GLN A 134 5.43 -8.15 19.65
CA GLN A 134 4.44 -8.80 20.50
C GLN A 134 4.43 -10.32 20.36
N GLY A 135 4.02 -11.02 21.42
CA GLY A 135 3.89 -12.47 21.44
C GLY A 135 5.20 -13.18 21.09
N ALA A 136 5.14 -14.14 20.16
CA ALA A 136 6.31 -14.87 19.67
C ALA A 136 7.35 -13.98 18.96
N TRP A 137 6.96 -12.76 18.56
CA TRP A 137 7.76 -11.83 17.75
C TRP A 137 8.37 -10.68 18.58
N VAL A 138 8.32 -10.76 19.91
CA VAL A 138 8.82 -9.70 20.80
C VAL A 138 10.31 -9.43 20.62
N ASN A 139 11.10 -10.46 20.28
CA ASN A 139 12.55 -10.37 20.08
C ASN A 139 12.99 -10.42 18.61
N SER A 140 12.04 -10.41 17.67
CA SER A 140 12.33 -10.41 16.24
C SER A 140 13.17 -9.19 15.84
N GLN A 141 14.05 -9.38 14.85
CA GLN A 141 15.00 -8.37 14.39
C GLN A 141 14.80 -8.02 12.91
N PRO A 142 15.13 -6.79 12.51
CA PRO A 142 15.53 -5.67 13.36
C PRO A 142 14.35 -5.08 14.15
N GLN A 143 14.69 -4.29 15.16
CA GLN A 143 13.74 -3.39 15.82
C GLN A 143 14.08 -1.94 15.44
N GLY A 144 13.06 -1.10 15.41
CA GLY A 144 13.13 0.32 15.10
C GLY A 144 11.77 1.00 15.25
N ASP A 145 11.65 2.22 14.74
CA ASP A 145 10.48 3.10 14.96
C ASP A 145 9.16 2.51 14.42
N HIS A 146 9.24 1.58 13.46
CA HIS A 146 8.07 0.93 12.86
C HIS A 146 7.73 -0.42 13.49
N THR A 147 8.45 -0.87 14.52
CA THR A 147 8.19 -2.16 15.19
C THR A 147 6.77 -2.18 15.74
N GLY A 148 5.99 -3.21 15.42
CA GLY A 148 4.65 -3.36 15.99
C GLY A 148 3.60 -2.36 15.51
N GLN A 149 3.95 -1.44 14.60
CA GLN A 149 3.03 -0.40 14.09
C GLN A 149 1.76 -0.97 13.46
N SER A 150 1.81 -2.21 12.96
CA SER A 150 0.68 -2.88 12.33
C SER A 150 -0.11 -3.79 13.26
N VAL A 151 0.33 -4.02 14.50
CA VAL A 151 -0.29 -5.03 15.37
C VAL A 151 -1.73 -4.66 15.72
N ASN A 152 -1.96 -3.43 16.19
CA ASN A 152 -3.29 -3.01 16.65
C ASN A 152 -4.26 -2.86 15.48
N MET A 153 -3.81 -2.23 14.40
CA MET A 153 -4.62 -1.95 13.21
C MET A 153 -5.11 -3.26 12.55
N LEU A 154 -4.25 -4.28 12.48
CA LEU A 154 -4.59 -5.57 11.88
C LEU A 154 -5.43 -6.45 12.82
N SER A 155 -5.18 -6.36 14.12
CA SER A 155 -6.00 -7.07 15.11
C SER A 155 -7.44 -6.56 15.14
N ALA A 156 -7.63 -5.26 14.90
CA ALA A 156 -8.95 -4.64 14.98
C ALA A 156 -9.72 -4.64 13.64
N PHE A 157 -9.03 -4.51 12.50
CA PHE A 157 -9.68 -4.30 11.18
C PHE A 157 -9.04 -5.09 10.05
N GLY A 158 -8.18 -6.06 10.37
CA GLY A 158 -7.53 -6.90 9.35
C GLY A 158 -8.54 -7.65 8.48
N ASP A 159 -9.72 -7.99 9.02
CA ASP A 159 -10.80 -8.65 8.27
C ASP A 159 -11.46 -7.75 7.20
N GLN A 160 -11.30 -6.43 7.29
CA GLN A 160 -11.81 -5.48 6.29
C GLN A 160 -10.84 -5.26 5.14
N LEU A 161 -9.62 -5.80 5.18
CA LEU A 161 -8.62 -5.69 4.12
C LEU A 161 -8.55 -6.96 3.28
N ASP A 162 -8.36 -6.82 1.97
CA ASP A 162 -8.26 -7.95 1.04
C ASP A 162 -6.82 -8.46 0.88
N ILE A 163 -5.86 -7.52 0.88
CA ILE A 163 -4.44 -7.78 0.64
C ILE A 163 -3.59 -6.88 1.53
N LEU A 164 -2.53 -7.45 2.12
CA LEU A 164 -1.43 -6.69 2.71
C LEU A 164 -0.20 -6.75 1.82
N ASN A 165 0.37 -5.59 1.52
CA ASN A 165 1.64 -5.45 0.83
C ASN A 165 2.71 -5.12 1.87
N VAL A 166 3.50 -6.11 2.27
CA VAL A 166 4.60 -5.90 3.22
C VAL A 166 5.77 -5.28 2.45
N MET A 167 6.19 -4.08 2.85
CA MET A 167 7.37 -3.41 2.32
C MET A 167 8.62 -4.14 2.82
N SER A 168 8.93 -5.30 2.22
CA SER A 168 9.97 -6.26 2.66
C SER A 168 11.36 -5.93 2.10
N TYR A 169 11.64 -4.63 1.97
CA TYR A 169 12.86 -4.03 1.43
C TYR A 169 13.32 -2.92 2.38
N ASP A 170 14.54 -2.39 2.20
CA ASP A 170 15.18 -1.40 3.08
C ASP A 170 15.21 -1.77 4.59
N ALA A 171 15.03 -3.05 4.91
CA ALA A 171 14.87 -3.51 6.28
C ALA A 171 16.21 -3.89 6.95
N GLY A 172 17.34 -3.60 6.32
CA GLY A 172 18.67 -3.88 6.85
C GLY A 172 19.05 -5.38 6.85
N PRO A 173 20.30 -5.69 7.24
CA PRO A 173 20.91 -7.01 7.02
C PRO A 173 20.42 -8.11 7.96
N THR A 174 19.83 -7.75 9.11
CA THR A 174 19.31 -8.71 10.10
C THR A 174 17.86 -9.12 9.82
N TYR A 175 17.21 -8.46 8.86
CA TYR A 175 15.83 -8.73 8.51
C TYR A 175 15.67 -10.09 7.82
N LYS A 176 14.66 -10.84 8.25
CA LYS A 176 14.32 -12.15 7.72
C LYS A 176 12.90 -12.10 7.12
N PRO A 177 12.74 -12.06 5.79
CA PRO A 177 11.43 -11.93 5.14
C PRO A 177 10.43 -13.03 5.54
N LYS A 178 10.92 -14.26 5.75
CA LYS A 178 10.08 -15.37 6.21
C LYS A 178 9.52 -15.13 7.61
N GLU A 179 10.35 -14.61 8.53
CA GLU A 179 9.93 -14.31 9.91
C GLU A 179 8.87 -13.19 9.92
N ALA A 180 9.08 -12.14 9.12
CA ALA A 180 8.09 -11.08 8.94
C ALA A 180 6.77 -11.60 8.34
N LEU A 181 6.82 -12.46 7.33
CA LEU A 181 5.64 -13.08 6.76
C LEU A 181 4.86 -13.88 7.81
N ASP A 182 5.55 -14.69 8.61
CA ASP A 182 4.93 -15.51 9.64
C ASP A 182 4.33 -14.61 10.76
N ALA A 183 4.99 -13.49 11.09
CA ALA A 183 4.44 -12.49 11.99
C ALA A 183 3.15 -11.85 11.45
N TYR A 184 3.13 -11.41 10.19
CA TYR A 184 1.93 -10.85 9.57
C TYR A 184 0.80 -11.88 9.44
N ARG A 185 1.10 -13.14 9.11
CA ARG A 185 0.10 -14.23 9.05
C ARG A 185 -0.57 -14.51 10.39
N SER A 186 0.16 -14.28 11.50
CA SER A 186 -0.42 -14.42 12.83
C SER A 186 -1.58 -13.44 13.05
N LEU A 187 -1.48 -12.23 12.49
CA LEU A 187 -2.45 -11.14 12.63
C LEU A 187 -3.50 -11.08 11.51
N PHE A 188 -3.13 -11.38 10.27
CA PHE A 188 -3.96 -11.18 9.08
C PHE A 188 -4.20 -12.49 8.34
N LYS A 189 -5.47 -12.74 7.98
CA LYS A 189 -5.90 -14.01 7.34
C LYS A 189 -6.09 -13.90 5.83
N GLY A 190 -6.05 -12.69 5.26
CA GLY A 190 -6.14 -12.48 3.82
C GLY A 190 -4.82 -12.76 3.09
N ARG A 191 -4.72 -12.28 1.85
CA ARG A 191 -3.51 -12.48 1.02
C ARG A 191 -2.39 -11.53 1.42
N ILE A 192 -1.21 -12.08 1.68
CA ILE A 192 -0.01 -11.28 1.99
C ILE A 192 0.94 -11.35 0.80
N LEU A 193 1.33 -10.17 0.30
CA LEU A 193 2.32 -10.00 -0.75
C LEU A 193 3.59 -9.43 -0.12
N MET A 194 4.72 -10.09 -0.34
CA MET A 194 6.03 -9.65 0.14
C MET A 194 6.67 -8.78 -0.94
N GLY A 195 6.92 -7.52 -0.63
CA GLY A 195 7.50 -6.54 -1.55
C GLY A 195 8.97 -6.81 -1.82
N VAL A 196 9.39 -6.51 -3.04
CA VAL A 196 10.80 -6.54 -3.47
C VAL A 196 11.07 -5.27 -4.25
N GLU A 197 12.29 -4.74 -4.14
CA GLU A 197 12.74 -3.64 -4.99
C GLU A 197 13.21 -4.18 -6.34
N VAL A 198 12.93 -3.41 -7.39
CA VAL A 198 13.29 -3.77 -8.76
C VAL A 198 14.34 -2.77 -9.25
N PRO A 199 15.55 -3.22 -9.63
CA PRO A 199 16.62 -2.35 -10.12
C PRO A 199 16.26 -1.50 -11.36
N PRO A 200 16.99 -0.40 -11.64
CA PRO A 200 18.08 0.15 -10.83
C PRO A 200 17.57 0.96 -9.62
N GLU A 201 18.20 0.77 -8.47
CA GLU A 201 17.97 1.56 -7.25
C GLU A 201 18.72 2.91 -7.37
N SER A 202 18.19 3.95 -6.72
CA SER A 202 18.76 5.31 -6.69
C SER A 202 19.11 5.73 -5.28
#